data_AF-A0A061HTI7-F1
#
_entry.id   AF-A0A061HTI7-F1
#
_cell.length_a   1.000
_cell.length_b   1.000
_cell.length_c   1.000
_cell.angle_alpha   90.00
_cell.angle_beta   90.00
_cell.angle_gamma   90.00
#
_symmetry.space_group_name_H-M   'P 1'
#
loop_
_entity.id
_entity.type
_entity.pdbx_description
1 polymer ?
#
loop_
_entity_poly.entity_id
_entity_poly.type
_entity_poly.pdbx_seq_one_letter_code
_entity_poly.pdbx_strand_id
1 'polypeptide(L)' 'RVRSGEWKGYSGKPITDIVNIGIGGSDLGPLMVTEALKPYASGGPRIWFVSNIDGTHIAKTLANLTPESSLFIVASK' A
#
# COMPACT_ATOMS: atom_id res chain seq x y z
N ARG A 1 -6.95 13.73 3.65
CA ARG A 1 -7.49 13.32 2.33
C ARG A 1 -7.64 11.81 2.20
N VAL A 2 -6.57 10.99 2.26
CA VAL A 2 -6.68 9.51 2.15
C VAL A 2 -7.45 8.89 3.32
N ARG A 3 -6.98 9.04 4.56
CA ARG A 3 -7.65 8.48 5.76
C ARG A 3 -9.05 9.05 6.01
N SER A 4 -9.31 10.28 5.59
CA SER A 4 -10.64 10.89 5.66
C SER A 4 -11.61 10.38 4.58
N GLY A 5 -11.13 9.56 3.63
CA GLY A 5 -11.92 9.06 2.50
C GLY A 5 -12.27 10.13 1.46
N GLU A 6 -11.71 11.33 1.57
CA GLU A 6 -11.92 12.44 0.64
C GLU A 6 -11.15 12.20 -0.67
N TRP A 7 -9.98 11.56 -0.59
CA TRP A 7 -9.28 11.10 -1.78
C TRP A 7 -10.03 9.90 -2.37
N LYS A 8 -10.50 10.04 -3.60
CA LYS A 8 -11.21 9.00 -4.34
C LYS A 8 -10.34 8.40 -5.44
N GLY A 9 -10.50 7.12 -5.71
CA GLY A 9 -10.00 6.49 -6.92
C GLY A 9 -10.83 6.91 -8.14
N TYR A 10 -10.47 6.36 -9.31
CA TYR A 10 -11.01 6.81 -10.59
C TYR A 10 -12.54 6.66 -10.72
N SER A 11 -13.15 5.75 -9.97
CA SER A 11 -14.61 5.52 -9.96
C SER A 11 -15.34 6.25 -8.84
N GLY A 12 -14.65 7.11 -8.06
CA GLY A 12 -15.24 7.82 -6.93
C GLY A 12 -15.23 7.05 -5.60
N LYS A 13 -14.74 5.80 -5.57
CA LYS A 13 -14.60 5.00 -4.35
C LYS A 13 -13.44 5.53 -3.48
N PRO A 14 -13.58 5.54 -2.12
CA PRO A 14 -12.46 5.89 -1.24
C PRO A 14 -11.35 4.82 -1.33
N ILE A 15 -10.11 5.23 -1.05
CA ILE A 15 -8.96 4.32 -1.02
C ILE A 15 -9.06 3.37 0.18
N THR A 16 -8.94 2.06 -0.07
CA THR A 16 -8.96 0.99 0.93
C THR A 16 -7.61 0.30 1.09
N ASP A 17 -6.75 0.40 0.08
CA ASP A 17 -5.47 -0.30 0.00
C ASP A 17 -4.37 0.66 -0.46
N ILE A 18 -3.20 0.55 0.18
CA ILE A 18 -1.97 1.24 -0.23
C ILE A 18 -0.92 0.20 -0.56
N VAL A 19 -0.30 0.31 -1.74
CA VAL A 19 0.81 -0.54 -2.18
C VAL A 19 2.08 0.29 -2.25
N ASN A 20 3.03 0.01 -1.36
CA ASN A 20 4.37 0.58 -1.44
C ASN A 20 5.23 -0.28 -2.36
N ILE A 21 5.73 0.31 -3.44
CA ILE A 21 6.68 -0.30 -4.36
C ILE A 21 8.03 0.36 -4.15
N GLY A 22 8.98 -0.38 -3.61
CA GLY A 22 10.33 0.10 -3.32
C GLY A 22 11.20 -1.07 -2.86
N ILE A 23 12.52 -0.92 -2.90
CA ILE A 23 13.44 -1.98 -2.46
C ILE A 23 14.44 -1.43 -1.43
N GLY A 24 15.00 -2.32 -0.61
CA GLY A 24 16.03 -1.97 0.37
C GLY A 24 15.51 -0.97 1.40
N GLY A 25 16.17 0.18 1.53
CA GLY A 25 15.77 1.23 2.48
C GLY A 25 14.37 1.80 2.22
N SER A 26 13.90 1.78 0.97
CA SER A 26 12.55 2.23 0.57
C SER A 26 11.44 1.22 0.90
N ASP A 27 11.79 0.04 1.42
CA ASP A 27 10.85 -1.04 1.78
C ASP A 27 10.96 -1.42 3.25
N LEU A 28 12.18 -1.76 3.71
CA LEU A 28 12.40 -2.33 5.03
C LEU A 28 11.99 -1.40 6.18
N GLY A 29 12.28 -0.10 6.06
CA GLY A 29 11.90 0.89 7.08
C GLY A 29 10.38 1.01 7.20
N PRO A 30 9.67 1.35 6.11
CA PRO A 30 8.21 1.38 6.08
C PRO A 30 7.53 0.08 6.55
N LEU A 31 7.99 -1.07 6.08
CA LEU A 31 7.47 -2.38 6.49
C LEU A 31 7.63 -2.59 8.00
N MET A 32 8.84 -2.38 8.52
CA MET A 32 9.13 -2.58 9.94
C MET A 32 8.26 -1.70 10.84
N VAL A 33 8.15 -0.40 10.54
CA VAL A 33 7.40 0.54 11.37
C VAL A 33 5.89 0.24 11.34
N THR A 34 5.35 -0.10 10.16
CA THR A 34 3.91 -0.40 10.02
C THR A 34 3.51 -1.69 10.73
N GLU A 35 4.35 -2.73 10.71
CA GLU A 35 4.10 -3.94 11.50
C GLU A 35 4.29 -3.70 13.01
N ALA A 36 5.33 -2.97 13.43
CA ALA A 36 5.57 -2.66 14.84
C ALA A 36 4.43 -1.84 15.47
N LEU A 37 3.81 -0.95 14.70
CA LEU A 37 2.75 -0.05 15.16
C LEU A 37 1.34 -0.49 14.73
N LYS A 38 1.16 -1.75 14.33
CA LYS A 38 -0.13 -2.29 13.89
C LYS A 38 -1.32 -2.03 14.84
N PRO A 39 -1.15 -2.07 16.19
CA PRO A 39 -2.25 -1.70 17.11
C PRO A 39 -2.77 -0.27 16.95
N TYR A 40 -1.94 0.64 16.40
CA TYR A 40 -2.28 2.05 16.18
C TYR A 40 -2.85 2.33 14.79
N ALA A 41 -2.99 1.31 13.93
CA ALA A 41 -3.39 1.48 12.54
C ALA A 41 -4.91 1.67 12.32
N SER A 42 -5.71 1.71 13.40
CA SER A 42 -7.18 1.80 13.32
C SER A 42 -7.67 2.94 12.42
N GLY A 43 -8.69 2.65 11.61
CA GLY A 43 -9.25 3.59 10.62
C GLY A 43 -8.33 3.90 9.43
N GLY A 44 -7.24 3.16 9.25
CA GLY A 44 -6.35 3.28 8.08
C GLY A 44 -6.68 2.27 6.97
N PRO A 45 -6.18 2.52 5.74
CA PRO A 45 -6.22 1.53 4.66
C PRO A 45 -5.28 0.35 4.97
N ARG A 46 -5.51 -0.79 4.32
CA ARG A 46 -4.57 -1.91 4.34
C ARG A 46 -3.29 -1.52 3.61
N ILE A 47 -2.14 -2.02 4.08
CA ILE A 47 -0.84 -1.69 3.51
C ILE A 47 -0.20 -2.96 2.96
N TRP A 48 0.33 -2.85 1.75
CA TRP A 48 1.01 -3.90 1.01
C TRP A 48 2.41 -3.40 0.63
N PHE A 49 3.40 -4.29 0.69
CA PHE A 49 4.79 -3.99 0.37
C PHE A 49 5.24 -4.88 -0.77
N VAL A 50 5.73 -4.28 -1.87
CA VAL A 50 6.25 -4.98 -3.03
C VAL A 50 7.65 -4.50 -3.31
N SER A 51 8.63 -5.38 -3.07
CA SER A 51 10.05 -5.02 -3.16
C SER A 51 10.90 -5.96 -4.01
N ASN A 52 10.33 -7.09 -4.43
CA ASN A 52 11.06 -8.07 -5.22
C ASN A 52 10.84 -7.81 -6.72
N ILE A 53 11.91 -7.98 -7.51
CA ILE A 53 11.85 -7.92 -8.98
C ILE A 53 11.16 -9.17 -9.56
N ASP A 54 11.12 -10.27 -8.80
CA ASP A 54 10.31 -11.44 -9.13
C ASP A 54 8.83 -11.04 -9.21
N GLY A 55 8.26 -11.23 -10.41
CA GLY A 55 6.87 -10.92 -10.74
C GLY A 55 5.85 -11.63 -9.86
N THR A 56 6.24 -12.73 -9.18
CA THR A 56 5.38 -13.43 -8.22
C THR A 56 4.89 -12.52 -7.10
N HIS A 57 5.73 -11.60 -6.62
CA HIS A 57 5.38 -10.74 -5.49
C HIS A 57 4.28 -9.75 -5.87
N ILE A 58 4.45 -9.06 -6.99
CA ILE A 58 3.42 -8.13 -7.50
C ILE A 58 2.16 -8.88 -7.94
N ALA A 59 2.28 -10.05 -8.59
CA ALA A 59 1.13 -10.83 -9.03
C ALA A 59 0.25 -11.27 -7.86
N LYS A 60 0.86 -11.80 -6.78
CA LYS A 60 0.13 -12.19 -5.56
C LYS A 60 -0.51 -10.99 -4.87
N THR A 61 0.17 -9.84 -4.85
CA THR A 61 -0.36 -8.62 -4.26
C THR A 61 -1.59 -8.14 -5.05
N LEU A 62 -1.46 -7.99 -6.37
CA LEU A 62 -2.54 -7.54 -7.26
C LEU A 62 -3.79 -8.43 -7.20
N ALA A 63 -3.63 -9.75 -7.00
CA ALA A 63 -4.75 -10.67 -6.87
C ALA A 63 -5.67 -10.38 -5.66
N ASN A 64 -5.21 -9.60 -4.67
CA ASN A 64 -5.98 -9.20 -3.49
C ASN A 64 -6.57 -7.79 -3.59
N LEU A 65 -6.32 -7.06 -4.69
CA LEU A 65 -6.60 -5.63 -4.80
C LEU A 65 -7.78 -5.33 -5.72
N THR A 66 -8.48 -4.24 -5.41
CA THR A 66 -9.47 -3.64 -6.31
C THR A 66 -8.87 -2.38 -6.93
N PRO A 67 -8.74 -2.29 -8.27
CA PRO A 67 -8.10 -1.16 -8.95
C PRO A 67 -8.73 0.19 -8.61
N GLU A 68 -10.05 0.21 -8.39
CA GLU A 68 -10.83 1.41 -8.07
C GLU A 68 -10.51 2.04 -6.71
N SER A 69 -9.93 1.29 -5.78
CA SER A 69 -9.69 1.72 -4.40
C SER A 69 -8.27 1.45 -3.90
N SER A 70 -7.34 1.17 -4.84
CA SER A 70 -5.93 0.93 -4.53
C SER A 70 -5.08 2.14 -4.90
N LEU A 71 -4.24 2.59 -3.97
CA LEU A 71 -3.26 3.66 -4.17
C LEU A 71 -1.85 3.07 -4.22
N PHE A 72 -1.09 3.39 -5.26
CA PHE A 72 0.30 2.96 -5.40
C PHE A 72 1.25 4.09 -5.01
N ILE A 73 2.26 3.77 -4.21
CA ILE A 73 3.38 4.65 -3.85
C ILE A 73 4.64 4.05 -4.45
N VAL A 74 5.30 4.78 -5.33
CA VAL A 74 6.59 4.38 -5.93
C VAL A 74 7.71 5.09 -5.18
N ALA A 75 8.51 4.34 -4.44
CA ALA A 75 9.54 4.84 -3.56
C ALA A 75 10.95 4.46 -4.06
N SER A 76 11.64 5.42 -4.68
CA SER A 76 13.04 5.34 -5.10
C SER A 76 13.75 6.63 -4.71
N LYS A 77 15.01 6.51 -4.26
CA LYS A 77 15.91 7.66 -4.20
C LYS A 77 16.35 8.06 -5.62
#